data_AF-A0A7C1VX45-F1
#
_entry.id   AF-A0A7C1VX45-F1
#
_cell.length_a   1.000
_cell.length_b   1.000
_cell.length_c   1.000
_cell.angle_alpha   90.00
_cell.angle_beta   90.00
_cell.angle_gamma   90.00
#
_symmetry.space_group_name_H-M   'P 1'
#
loop_
_entity.id
_entity.type
_entity.pdbx_description
1 polymer ?
#
loop_
_entity_poly.entity_id
_entity_poly.type
_entity_poly.pdbx_seq_one_letter_code
_entity_poly.pdbx_strand_id
1 'polypeptide(L)'
;MLTWFVNYKNGKTYEYDSEKFNLAHIDKSRLDTIVIQHEKETIPTLVVHFDDPRKQPIYVKRRQLPDGLKEFETRCHIVGWQMNVKGENIQSISYVFETIGRKEGDVCWIETAGKFDQSRNSWFKSPTEEQLGIIGSKASEVNNGVKN
;
A
#
# COMPACT_ATOMS: atom_id res chain seq x y z
N MET A 1 9.80 8.03 4.73
CA MET A 1 8.94 7.19 5.62
C MET A 1 7.44 7.39 5.36
N LEU A 2 6.63 6.33 5.46
CA LEU A 2 5.17 6.37 5.32
C LEU A 2 4.44 6.77 6.62
N THR A 3 3.45 7.65 6.47
CA THR A 3 2.52 8.08 7.53
C THR A 3 1.11 7.65 7.20
N TRP A 4 0.38 7.18 8.21
CA TRP A 4 -1.00 6.71 8.11
C TRP A 4 -1.95 7.69 8.77
N PHE A 5 -3.01 8.06 8.08
CA PHE A 5 -4.12 8.83 8.65
C PHE A 5 -5.39 8.01 8.61
N VAL A 6 -6.02 7.86 9.77
CA VAL A 6 -7.33 7.22 9.93
C VAL A 6 -8.37 8.30 10.18
N ASN A 7 -9.23 8.50 9.19
CA ASN A 7 -10.32 9.47 9.27
C ASN A 7 -11.62 8.76 9.60
N TYR A 8 -12.36 9.34 10.54
CA TYR A 8 -13.66 8.84 10.98
C TYR A 8 -14.79 9.76 10.48
N LYS A 9 -15.98 9.19 10.30
CA LYS A 9 -17.19 9.89 9.82
C LYS A 9 -17.62 11.08 10.69
N ASN A 10 -17.13 11.16 11.92
CA ASN A 10 -17.37 12.29 12.83
C ASN A 10 -16.33 13.41 12.68
N GLY A 11 -15.46 13.36 11.67
CA GLY A 11 -14.41 14.34 11.39
C GLY A 11 -13.15 14.17 12.24
N LYS A 12 -13.06 13.15 13.12
CA LYS A 12 -11.83 12.88 13.87
C LYS A 12 -10.79 12.20 12.97
N THR A 13 -9.55 12.65 13.07
CA THR A 13 -8.39 12.07 12.39
C THR A 13 -7.35 11.63 13.41
N TYR A 14 -6.75 10.46 13.18
CA TYR A 14 -5.63 9.96 13.95
C TYR A 14 -4.47 9.63 13.03
N GLU A 15 -3.29 10.04 13.43
CA GLU A 15 -2.04 9.83 12.71
C GLU A 15 -1.24 8.70 13.35
N TYR A 16 -0.65 7.85 12.52
CA TYR A 16 0.19 6.74 12.94
C TYR A 16 1.43 6.66 12.04
N ASP A 17 2.59 6.38 12.64
CA ASP A 17 3.75 5.92 11.91
C ASP A 17 3.53 4.48 11.38
N SER A 18 4.21 4.12 10.29
CA SER A 18 4.09 2.80 9.65
C SER A 18 4.51 1.63 10.54
N GLU A 19 5.36 1.86 11.55
CA GLU A 19 5.72 0.84 12.54
C GLU A 19 4.60 0.56 13.54
N LYS A 20 3.86 1.60 13.96
CA LYS A 20 2.82 1.51 14.99
C LYS A 20 1.41 1.23 14.45
N PHE A 21 1.17 1.44 13.16
CA PHE A 21 -0.16 1.25 12.60
C PHE A 21 -0.65 -0.20 12.70
N ASN A 22 -1.87 -0.38 13.23
CA ASN A 22 -2.55 -1.67 13.36
C ASN A 22 -4.08 -1.48 13.34
N LEU A 23 -4.79 -2.28 12.54
CA LEU A 23 -6.26 -2.25 12.46
C LEU A 23 -6.97 -2.66 13.77
N ALA A 24 -6.30 -3.36 14.68
CA ALA A 24 -6.88 -3.77 15.96
C ALA A 24 -7.32 -2.58 16.83
N HIS A 25 -6.72 -1.41 16.65
CA HIS A 25 -7.04 -0.19 17.39
C HIS A 25 -8.03 0.73 16.65
N ILE A 26 -8.53 0.30 15.50
CA ILE A 26 -9.38 1.12 14.63
C ILE A 26 -10.84 0.74 14.80
N ASP A 27 -11.68 1.73 15.08
CA ASP A 27 -13.14 1.56 15.13
C ASP A 27 -13.71 1.50 13.70
N LYS A 28 -13.77 0.29 13.17
CA LYS A 28 -14.21 0.00 11.79
C LYS A 28 -15.63 0.51 11.50
N SER A 29 -16.50 0.58 12.51
CA SER A 29 -17.91 0.97 12.33
C SER A 29 -18.07 2.44 11.94
N ARG A 30 -17.10 3.27 12.33
CA ARG A 30 -17.10 4.72 12.07
C ARG A 30 -16.04 5.15 11.06
N LEU A 31 -15.31 4.19 10.49
CA LEU A 31 -14.22 4.46 9.56
C LEU A 31 -14.76 5.13 8.30
N ASP A 32 -14.12 6.21 7.87
CA ASP A 32 -14.44 6.91 6.63
C ASP A 32 -13.36 6.63 5.57
N THR A 33 -12.11 6.97 5.89
CA THR A 33 -10.98 6.69 5.00
C THR A 33 -9.74 6.27 5.76
N ILE A 34 -8.92 5.45 5.12
CA ILE A 34 -7.51 5.27 5.48
C ILE A 34 -6.66 5.95 4.41
N VAL A 35 -5.78 6.85 4.82
CA VAL A 35 -4.86 7.56 3.94
C VAL A 35 -3.43 7.15 4.27
N ILE A 36 -2.64 6.92 3.24
CA ILE A 36 -1.20 6.67 3.34
C ILE A 36 -0.52 7.79 2.58
N GLN A 37 0.49 8.39 3.20
CA GLN A 37 1.24 9.49 2.61
C GLN A 37 2.73 9.31 2.91
N HIS A 38 3.56 9.51 1.90
CA HIS A 38 4.99 9.61 2.08
C HIS A 38 5.34 11.01 2.62
N GLU A 39 6.18 11.10 3.65
CA GLU A 39 6.49 12.36 4.37
C GLU A 39 6.97 13.51 3.47
N LYS A 40 7.61 13.19 2.33
CA LYS A 40 8.15 14.17 1.38
C LYS A 40 7.16 14.61 0.31
N GLU A 41 5.95 14.06 0.32
CA GLU A 41 4.94 14.28 -0.72
C GLU A 41 3.77 15.07 -0.15
N THR A 42 3.30 16.08 -0.88
CA THR A 42 2.09 16.85 -0.54
C THR A 42 0.82 16.11 -0.90
N ILE A 43 0.94 15.09 -1.75
CA ILE A 43 -0.15 14.32 -2.31
C ILE A 43 -0.18 12.95 -1.63
N PRO A 44 -1.36 12.44 -1.23
CA PRO A 44 -1.47 11.11 -0.68
C PRO A 44 -0.99 10.02 -1.63
N THR A 45 -0.20 9.09 -1.11
CA THR A 45 0.22 7.87 -1.79
C THR A 45 -1.01 6.98 -2.07
N LEU A 46 -1.87 6.77 -1.07
CA LEU A 46 -3.09 5.98 -1.22
C LEU A 46 -4.22 6.56 -0.37
N VAL A 47 -5.45 6.52 -0.89
CA VAL A 47 -6.67 6.79 -0.12
C VAL A 47 -7.62 5.61 -0.31
N VAL A 48 -8.02 4.99 0.79
CA VAL A 48 -8.99 3.88 0.81
C VAL A 48 -10.28 4.36 1.45
N HIS A 49 -11.37 4.40 0.68
CA HIS A 49 -12.68 4.87 1.13
C HIS A 49 -13.59 3.72 1.62
N PHE A 50 -14.26 3.96 2.76
CA PHE A 50 -15.23 3.07 3.42
C PHE A 50 -16.65 3.69 3.39
N ASP A 51 -17.07 4.06 2.18
CA ASP A 51 -18.36 4.65 1.87
C ASP A 51 -19.53 3.66 1.95
N ASP A 52 -19.26 2.37 1.79
CA ASP A 52 -20.23 1.30 2.02
C ASP A 52 -20.01 0.66 3.41
N PRO A 53 -21.03 0.59 4.29
CA PRO A 53 -20.90 0.03 5.63
C PRO A 53 -20.53 -1.46 5.65
N ARG A 54 -20.65 -2.18 4.53
CA ARG A 54 -20.26 -3.58 4.39
C ARG A 54 -18.77 -3.74 4.12
N LYS A 55 -18.06 -2.69 3.69
CA LYS A 55 -16.61 -2.75 3.46
C LYS A 55 -15.88 -2.96 4.77
N GLN A 56 -15.04 -3.98 4.80
CA GLN A 56 -14.17 -4.29 5.92
C GLN A 56 -12.72 -3.99 5.52
N PRO A 57 -11.95 -3.26 6.34
CA PRO A 57 -10.57 -2.91 6.02
C PRO A 57 -9.67 -4.15 6.03
N ILE A 58 -8.71 -4.16 5.09
CA ILE A 58 -7.61 -5.12 5.01
C ILE A 58 -6.32 -4.36 5.33
N TYR A 59 -5.52 -4.90 6.25
CA TYR A 59 -4.14 -4.46 6.46
C TYR A 59 -3.25 -5.63 6.85
N VAL A 60 -2.15 -5.79 6.12
CA VAL A 60 -1.06 -6.71 6.45
C VAL A 60 0.27 -6.00 6.17
N LYS A 61 1.24 -6.16 7.08
CA LYS A 61 2.62 -5.67 6.88
C LYS A 61 3.56 -6.85 6.68
N ARG A 62 4.36 -6.82 5.62
CA ARG A 62 5.46 -7.76 5.35
C ARG A 62 6.78 -6.99 5.34
N ARG A 63 7.84 -7.59 5.89
CA ARG A 63 9.17 -6.99 5.98
C ARG A 63 10.20 -7.96 5.42
N GLN A 64 11.05 -7.48 4.53
CA GLN A 64 12.29 -8.14 4.13
C GLN A 64 13.44 -7.36 4.77
N LEU A 65 14.15 -8.03 5.69
CA LEU A 65 15.33 -7.45 6.34
C LEU A 65 16.50 -7.39 5.34
N PRO A 66 17.47 -6.49 5.59
CA PRO A 66 18.73 -6.50 4.86
C PRO A 66 19.36 -7.90 4.88
N ASP A 67 19.95 -8.27 3.75
CA ASP A 67 20.76 -9.47 3.61
C ASP A 67 22.09 -9.11 2.95
N GLY A 68 23.04 -10.05 2.87
CA GLY A 68 24.35 -9.78 2.28
C GLY A 68 24.33 -9.31 0.82
N LEU A 69 23.16 -9.30 0.16
CA LEU A 69 22.95 -8.79 -1.20
C LEU A 69 22.21 -7.44 -1.21
N LYS A 70 21.38 -7.15 -0.20
CA LYS A 70 20.66 -5.88 -0.04
C LYS A 70 20.91 -5.28 1.35
N GLU A 71 21.60 -4.14 1.40
CA GLU A 71 21.93 -3.44 2.65
C GLU A 71 20.75 -2.67 3.29
N PHE A 72 19.53 -2.79 2.77
CA PHE A 72 18.36 -1.99 3.20
C PHE A 72 17.13 -2.87 3.45
N GLU A 73 16.23 -2.40 4.30
CA GLU A 73 14.94 -3.07 4.56
C GLU A 73 13.95 -2.70 3.46
N THR A 74 13.15 -3.68 3.00
CA THR A 74 11.96 -3.43 2.17
C THR A 74 10.70 -3.79 2.95
N ARG A 75 9.76 -2.85 3.06
CA ARG A 75 8.43 -3.09 3.64
C ARG A 75 7.38 -3.11 2.55
N CYS A 76 6.45 -4.03 2.67
CA CYS A 76 5.24 -4.07 1.84
C CYS A 76 4.01 -3.97 2.76
N HIS A 77 3.23 -2.91 2.58
CA HIS A 77 1.96 -2.67 3.22
C HIS A 77 0.85 -3.11 2.26
N ILE A 78 0.16 -4.19 2.61
CA ILE A 78 -0.99 -4.70 1.88
C ILE A 78 -2.22 -4.06 2.50
N VAL A 79 -2.92 -3.22 1.74
CA VAL A 79 -3.95 -2.32 2.25
C VAL A 79 -5.16 -2.35 1.33
N GLY A 80 -6.36 -2.34 1.89
CA GLY A 80 -7.53 -2.37 1.04
C GLY A 80 -8.83 -2.56 1.78
N TRP A 81 -9.82 -3.09 1.07
CA TRP A 81 -11.10 -3.48 1.63
C TRP A 81 -11.62 -4.77 0.99
N GLN A 82 -12.45 -5.48 1.74
CA GLN A 82 -13.27 -6.59 1.25
C GLN A 82 -14.74 -6.37 1.61
N MET A 83 -15.64 -6.92 0.81
CA MET A 83 -17.08 -6.93 1.09
C MET A 83 -17.75 -8.14 0.45
N ASN A 84 -18.82 -8.64 1.07
CA ASN A 84 -19.64 -9.71 0.48
C ASN A 84 -20.79 -9.12 -0.34
N VAL A 85 -20.92 -9.56 -1.58
CA VAL A 85 -22.00 -9.16 -2.50
C VAL A 85 -22.62 -10.42 -3.09
N LYS A 86 -23.92 -10.65 -2.81
CA LYS A 86 -24.68 -11.79 -3.36
C LYS A 86 -23.99 -13.16 -3.18
N GLY A 87 -23.29 -13.34 -2.06
CA GLY A 87 -22.56 -14.59 -1.75
C GLY A 87 -21.12 -14.66 -2.25
N GLU A 88 -20.65 -13.65 -3.00
CA GLU A 88 -19.26 -13.55 -3.43
C GLU A 88 -18.47 -12.57 -2.55
N ASN A 89 -17.25 -12.95 -2.17
CA ASN A 89 -16.30 -12.03 -1.53
C ASN A 89 -15.56 -11.23 -2.59
N ILE A 90 -15.73 -9.91 -2.57
CA ILE A 90 -15.07 -8.97 -3.47
C ILE A 90 -14.05 -8.18 -2.66
N GLN A 91 -12.86 -7.98 -3.23
CA GLN A 91 -11.79 -7.22 -2.60
C GLN A 91 -11.08 -6.26 -3.55
N SER A 92 -10.46 -5.25 -2.96
CA SER A 92 -9.59 -4.27 -3.59
C SER A 92 -8.33 -4.17 -2.74
N ILE A 93 -7.16 -4.52 -3.29
CA ILE A 93 -5.88 -4.63 -2.55
C ILE A 93 -4.80 -3.79 -3.22
N SER A 94 -4.16 -2.91 -2.45
CA SER A 94 -2.96 -2.15 -2.80
C SER A 94 -1.77 -2.70 -2.05
N TYR A 95 -0.64 -2.85 -2.73
CA TYR A 95 0.67 -3.15 -2.19
C TYR A 95 1.47 -1.85 -2.22
N VAL A 96 1.65 -1.22 -1.08
CA VAL A 96 2.45 0.00 -0.94
C VAL A 96 3.81 -0.39 -0.38
N PHE A 97 4.85 -0.12 -1.14
CA PHE A 97 6.22 -0.48 -0.77
C PHE A 97 6.99 0.73 -0.27
N GLU A 98 7.85 0.53 0.74
CA GLU A 98 8.86 1.50 1.16
C GLU A 98 10.20 0.83 1.44
N THR A 99 11.30 1.49 1.11
CA THR A 99 12.66 1.06 1.47
C THR A 99 13.19 1.90 2.64
N ILE A 100 13.92 1.28 3.57
CA ILE A 100 14.47 1.96 4.76
C ILE A 100 15.96 1.66 4.90
N GLY A 101 16.75 2.71 5.14
CA GLY A 101 18.21 2.62 5.29
C GLY A 101 18.96 2.56 3.97
N ARG A 102 18.30 2.89 2.85
CA ARG A 102 18.93 2.94 1.52
C ARG A 102 19.82 4.18 1.39
N LYS A 103 21.05 4.01 0.90
CA LYS A 103 22.05 5.09 0.74
C LYS A 103 21.63 6.11 -0.32
N GLU A 104 20.96 5.66 -1.37
CA GLU A 104 20.47 6.49 -2.48
C GLU A 104 19.18 7.25 -2.12
N GLY A 105 18.62 7.00 -0.93
CA GLY A 105 17.40 7.64 -0.42
C GLY A 105 16.17 6.73 -0.42
N ASP A 106 15.13 7.19 0.28
CA ASP A 106 13.87 6.48 0.44
C ASP A 106 13.11 6.40 -0.88
N VAL A 107 12.60 5.22 -1.19
CA VAL A 107 11.78 4.97 -2.38
C VAL A 107 10.46 4.35 -1.97
N CYS A 108 9.37 4.89 -2.53
CA CYS A 108 8.01 4.40 -2.34
C CYS A 108 7.32 4.19 -3.70
N TRP A 109 6.62 3.06 -3.84
CA TRP A 109 5.80 2.77 -5.01
C TRP A 109 4.56 1.95 -4.63
N ILE A 110 3.61 1.86 -5.56
CA ILE A 110 2.33 1.19 -5.33
C ILE A 110 2.02 0.26 -6.49
N GLU A 111 1.62 -0.95 -6.15
CA GLU A 111 0.97 -1.89 -7.07
C GLU A 111 -0.45 -2.16 -6.59
N THR A 112 -1.41 -2.35 -7.49
CA THR A 112 -2.81 -2.58 -7.11
C THR A 112 -3.41 -3.76 -7.84
N ALA A 113 -4.19 -4.57 -7.13
CA ALA A 113 -4.92 -5.70 -7.68
C ALA A 113 -6.36 -5.72 -7.13
N GLY A 114 -7.34 -6.06 -7.99
CA GLY A 114 -8.74 -6.19 -7.61
C GLY A 114 -9.66 -5.10 -8.14
N LYS A 115 -10.88 -5.02 -7.60
CA LYS A 115 -11.94 -4.10 -8.08
C LYS A 115 -11.83 -2.74 -7.42
N PHE A 116 -10.89 -1.94 -7.91
CA PHE A 116 -10.70 -0.55 -7.52
C PHE A 116 -11.68 0.40 -8.22
N ASP A 117 -12.16 1.43 -7.51
CA ASP A 117 -12.94 2.51 -8.11
C ASP A 117 -12.00 3.47 -8.87
N GLN A 118 -11.84 3.21 -10.17
CA GLN A 118 -10.94 3.99 -11.04
C GLN A 118 -11.27 5.49 -11.08
N SER A 119 -12.51 5.90 -10.75
CA SER A 119 -12.90 7.31 -10.74
C SER A 119 -12.42 8.09 -9.51
N ARG A 120 -12.09 7.38 -8.43
CA ARG A 120 -11.64 7.96 -7.15
C ARG A 120 -10.19 7.63 -6.80
N ASN A 121 -9.55 6.72 -7.54
CA ASN A 121 -8.12 6.46 -7.37
C ASN A 121 -7.33 7.60 -8.00
N SER A 122 -6.88 8.52 -7.17
CA SER A 122 -6.16 9.68 -7.68
C SER A 122 -4.68 9.39 -7.97
N TRP A 123 -4.11 8.27 -7.52
CA TRP A 123 -2.66 8.05 -7.64
C TRP A 123 -2.30 6.55 -7.74
N PHE A 124 -1.80 6.13 -8.90
CA PHE A 124 -0.97 4.94 -9.06
C PHE A 124 0.44 5.44 -9.38
N LYS A 125 1.37 5.43 -8.43
CA LYS A 125 2.79 5.49 -8.77
C LYS A 125 3.18 4.12 -9.30
N SER A 126 2.92 3.90 -10.59
CA SER A 126 3.47 2.75 -11.30
C SER A 126 4.97 2.71 -11.03
N PRO A 127 5.53 1.56 -10.64
CA PRO A 127 6.94 1.48 -10.32
C PRO A 127 7.78 1.85 -11.55
N THR A 128 8.83 2.65 -11.35
CA THR A 128 9.87 2.85 -12.35
C THR A 128 10.66 1.54 -12.56
N GLU A 129 11.39 1.43 -13.67
CA GLU A 129 12.28 0.26 -13.89
C GLU A 129 13.29 0.08 -12.74
N GLU A 130 13.79 1.18 -12.18
CA GLU A 130 14.65 1.16 -10.99
C GLU A 130 13.93 0.53 -9.80
N GLN A 131 12.66 0.88 -9.57
CA GLN A 131 11.84 0.34 -8.48
C GLN A 131 11.53 -1.15 -8.66
N LEU A 132 11.28 -1.60 -9.88
CA LEU A 132 11.08 -3.03 -10.18
C LEU A 132 12.36 -3.84 -9.94
N GLY A 133 13.52 -3.27 -10.26
CA GLY A 133 14.82 -3.87 -9.97
C GLY A 133 15.08 -4.13 -8.49
N ILE A 134 14.48 -3.33 -7.59
CA ILE A 134 14.63 -3.45 -6.13
C ILE A 134 13.96 -4.72 -5.58
N ILE A 135 12.84 -5.16 -6.13
CA ILE A 135 12.13 -6.37 -5.65
C ILE A 135 12.87 -7.65 -6.10
N GLY A 136 13.75 -7.56 -7.10
CA GLY A 136 14.29 -8.72 -7.79
C GLY A 136 13.24 -9.37 -8.68
N SER A 137 12.46 -8.55 -9.41
CA SER A 137 11.51 -9.10 -10.37
C SER A 137 12.29 -9.88 -11.44
N LYS A 138 12.23 -11.21 -11.37
CA LYS A 138 12.56 -12.10 -12.49
C LYS A 138 11.74 -11.79 -13.76
N ALA A 139 10.83 -10.81 -13.73
CA ALA A 139 10.13 -10.28 -14.90
C ALA A 139 11.10 -9.73 -15.98
N SER A 140 12.27 -9.21 -15.60
CA SER A 140 13.31 -8.79 -16.56
C SER A 140 14.15 -9.96 -17.11
N GLU A 141 14.12 -11.14 -16.48
CA GLU A 141 14.81 -12.34 -16.99
C GLU A 141 13.96 -13.12 -18.01
N VAL A 142 12.63 -12.95 -18.03
CA VAL A 142 11.74 -13.67 -18.98
C VAL A 142 11.84 -13.12 -20.41
N ASN A 143 12.23 -11.86 -20.60
CA ASN A 143 12.30 -11.24 -21.94
C ASN A 143 13.66 -11.32 -22.64
N ASN A 144 14.72 -11.83 -21.99
CA ASN A 144 16.04 -12.00 -22.63
C ASN A 144 16.31 -13.46 -23.08
N GLY A 145 15.31 -14.33 -23.02
CA GLY A 145 15.44 -15.77 -23.26
C GLY A 145 14.77 -16.35 -24.51
N VAL A 146 14.18 -15.54 -25.40
CA VAL A 146 13.67 -16.05 -26.69
C VAL A 146 14.42 -15.35 -27.82
N LYS A 147 15.57 -15.92 -28.18
CA LYS A 147 16.14 -15.70 -29.51
C LYS A 147 15.33 -16.53 -30.51
N ASN A 148 14.74 -15.86 -31.51
CA ASN A 148 14.37 -16.50 -32.76
C ASN A 148 15.62 -17.04 -33.47
#